data_AF-A0A522WJB9-F1
#
_entry.id   AF-A0A522WJB9-F1
#
_cell.length_a   1.000
_cell.length_b   1.000
_cell.length_c   1.000
_cell.angle_alpha   90.00
_cell.angle_beta   90.00
_cell.angle_gamma   90.00
#
_symmetry.space_group_name_H-M   'P 1'
#
loop_
_entity.id
_entity.type
_entity.pdbx_description
1 polymer ?
#
loop_
_entity_poly.entity_id
_entity_poly.type
_entity_poly.pdbx_seq_one_letter_code
_entity_poly.pdbx_strand_id
1 'polypeptide(L)'
;MPFQNVLSKNGTDTECEVPRSVMTPLWAQIGKLRENLNLRIEIPTDDTAKNIGCATGAPCMAAFSQVVIDPNLKIRPCDRLVNVFIGDLNESTVSEVWKSKEAMNILKKEIPICKM
;
A
#
# COMPACT_ATOMS: atom_id res chain seq x y z
N MET A 1 9.30 -0.88 -26.81
CA MET A 1 9.56 -2.25 -26.32
C MET A 1 8.26 -2.75 -25.70
N PRO A 2 7.72 -3.92 -26.09
CA PRO A 2 6.54 -4.46 -25.43
C PRO A 2 6.93 -4.94 -24.02
N PHE A 3 6.09 -4.63 -23.03
CA PHE A 3 6.28 -5.05 -21.64
C PHE A 3 6.15 -6.58 -21.55
N GLN A 4 7.10 -7.23 -20.87
CA GLN A 4 7.09 -8.67 -20.64
C GLN A 4 6.64 -8.92 -19.20
N ASN A 5 5.50 -9.58 -19.02
CA ASN A 5 5.02 -9.97 -17.70
C ASN A 5 5.98 -10.99 -17.08
N VAL A 6 6.51 -10.69 -15.90
CA VAL A 6 7.27 -11.65 -15.10
C VAL A 6 6.26 -12.60 -14.45
N LEU A 7 6.31 -13.87 -14.83
CA LEU A 7 5.46 -14.89 -14.23
C LEU A 7 5.95 -15.14 -12.80
N SER A 8 5.04 -14.95 -11.82
CA SER A 8 5.23 -15.45 -10.45
C SER A 8 5.58 -16.93 -10.52
N LYS A 9 6.73 -17.31 -9.97
CA LYS A 9 7.21 -18.68 -10.03
C LYS A 9 6.39 -19.46 -9.00
N ASN A 10 5.42 -20.24 -9.49
CA ASN A 10 4.64 -21.25 -8.74
C ASN A 10 3.66 -20.76 -7.67
N GLY A 11 3.27 -19.48 -7.62
CA GLY A 11 2.32 -19.02 -6.58
C GLY A 11 2.87 -19.16 -5.14
N THR A 12 4.17 -19.45 -5.02
CA THR A 12 4.94 -19.49 -3.77
C THR A 12 5.70 -18.18 -3.54
N ASP A 13 5.29 -17.10 -4.20
CA ASP A 13 5.51 -15.74 -3.67
C ASP A 13 4.56 -15.48 -2.48
N THR A 14 4.19 -16.54 -1.74
CA THR A 14 3.84 -16.47 -0.33
C THR A 14 4.98 -15.75 0.34
N GLU A 15 4.76 -14.46 0.58
CA GLU A 15 5.37 -13.68 1.64
C GLU A 15 6.76 -14.18 2.02
N CYS A 16 7.80 -13.56 1.44
CA CYS A 16 9.10 -13.52 2.10
C CYS A 16 8.95 -12.70 3.40
N GLU A 17 8.16 -13.19 4.35
CA GLU A 17 8.14 -12.75 5.73
C GLU A 17 9.45 -13.20 6.36
N VAL A 18 10.52 -12.48 6.01
CA VAL A 18 11.75 -12.56 6.78
C VAL A 18 11.38 -12.13 8.19
N PRO A 19 11.58 -12.98 9.21
CA PRO A 19 11.16 -12.68 10.57
C PRO A 19 11.68 -11.32 11.02
N ARG A 20 10.87 -10.55 11.77
CA ARG A 20 11.31 -9.23 12.29
C ARG A 20 12.62 -9.31 13.05
N SER A 21 12.87 -10.41 13.76
CA SER A 21 14.13 -10.69 14.46
C SER A 21 15.36 -10.69 13.53
N VAL A 22 15.19 -11.04 12.26
CA VAL A 22 16.23 -11.03 11.22
C VAL A 22 16.30 -9.68 10.51
N MET A 23 15.15 -9.06 10.22
CA MET A 23 15.09 -7.78 9.50
C MET A 23 15.58 -6.58 10.34
N THR A 24 15.24 -6.53 11.63
CA THR A 24 15.62 -5.42 12.53
C THR A 24 17.14 -5.21 12.61
N PRO A 25 17.99 -6.22 12.83
CA PRO A 25 19.44 -6.01 12.85
C PRO A 25 20.00 -5.61 11.48
N LEU A 26 19.41 -6.07 10.38
CA LEU A 26 19.80 -5.65 9.03
C LEU A 26 19.48 -4.16 8.78
N TRP A 27 18.29 -3.71 9.15
CA TRP A 27 17.94 -2.28 9.06
C TRP A 27 18.84 -1.40 9.93
N ALA A 28 19.23 -1.86 11.12
CA ALA A 28 20.20 -1.16 11.95
C ALA A 28 21.58 -1.05 11.28
N GLN A 29 22.03 -2.09 10.58
CA GLN A 29 23.29 -2.05 9.81
C GLN A 29 23.20 -1.07 8.62
N ILE A 30 22.07 -1.06 7.91
CA ILE A 30 21.81 -0.12 6.81
C ILE A 30 21.79 1.32 7.34
N GLY A 31 21.20 1.58 8.51
CA GLY A 31 21.21 2.90 9.15
C GLY A 31 22.62 3.41 9.45
N LYS A 32 23.50 2.54 9.97
CA LYS A 32 24.91 2.90 10.19
C LYS A 32 25.64 3.20 8.89
N LEU A 33 25.43 2.38 7.85
CA LEU A 33 26.02 2.61 6.53
C LEU A 33 25.55 3.92 5.91
N ARG A 34 24.27 4.24 6.05
CA ARG A 34 23.69 5.51 5.62
C ARG A 34 24.42 6.70 6.22
N GLU A 35 24.60 6.71 7.53
CA GLU A 35 25.30 7.78 8.25
C GLU A 35 26.77 7.89 7.81
N ASN A 36 27.47 6.75 7.74
CA ASN A 36 28.88 6.71 7.35
C ASN A 36 29.13 7.20 5.91
N LEU A 37 28.18 6.93 5.01
CA LEU A 37 28.29 7.27 3.59
C LEU A 37 27.51 8.52 3.21
N ASN A 38 26.92 9.22 4.19
CA ASN A 38 26.06 10.39 4.01
C ASN A 38 24.96 10.18 2.93
N LEU A 39 24.34 8.99 2.96
CA LEU A 39 23.30 8.61 2.02
C LEU A 39 21.92 9.12 2.49
N ARG A 40 21.03 9.43 1.55
CA ARG A 40 19.64 9.81 1.85
C ARG A 40 18.72 8.62 1.64
N ILE A 41 18.79 7.65 2.54
CA ILE A 41 17.96 6.44 2.52
C ILE A 41 17.05 6.46 3.76
N GLU A 42 15.74 6.34 3.56
CA GLU A 42 14.79 6.14 4.65
C GLU A 42 14.78 4.66 5.05
N ILE A 43 14.84 4.38 6.35
CA ILE A 43 14.76 3.02 6.88
C ILE A 43 13.57 2.88 7.83
N PRO A 44 12.96 1.68 7.93
CA PRO A 44 11.75 1.47 8.75
C PRO A 44 11.92 1.77 10.25
N THR A 45 13.16 1.87 10.73
CA THR A 45 13.49 2.20 12.12
C THR A 45 13.61 3.70 12.39
N ASP A 46 13.59 4.55 11.36
CA ASP A 46 13.59 6.00 11.56
C ASP A 46 12.28 6.41 12.26
N ASP A 47 12.34 7.32 13.24
CA ASP A 47 11.11 7.82 13.90
C ASP A 47 10.16 8.55 12.92
N THR A 48 10.65 8.94 11.74
CA THR A 48 9.85 9.43 10.61
C THR A 48 9.06 8.32 9.92
N ALA A 49 9.47 7.05 10.01
CA ALA A 49 8.73 5.90 9.49
C ALA A 49 7.44 5.61 10.29
N LYS A 50 7.30 6.15 11.51
CA LYS A 50 6.02 6.16 12.24
C LYS A 50 4.99 7.09 11.59
N ASN A 51 5.45 8.03 10.76
CA ASN A 51 4.63 8.92 9.95
C ASN A 51 4.68 8.53 8.47
N ILE A 52 4.63 7.24 8.15
CA ILE A 52 4.17 6.79 6.84
C ILE A 52 2.64 6.97 6.79
N GLY A 53 2.15 8.16 7.15
CA GLY A 53 0.88 8.67 6.64
C GLY A 53 1.11 9.09 5.19
N CYS A 54 0.10 8.99 4.35
CA CYS A 54 0.10 9.61 3.03
C CYS A 54 0.79 10.98 3.10
N ALA A 55 1.73 11.29 2.18
CA ALA A 55 2.57 12.49 2.19
C ALA A 55 1.96 13.61 3.03
N THR A 56 2.50 13.84 4.24
CA THR A 56 1.91 14.74 5.24
C THR A 56 1.60 16.10 4.60
N GLY A 57 0.31 16.46 4.53
CA GLY A 57 -0.17 17.70 3.91
C GLY A 57 -0.89 17.52 2.56
N ALA A 58 -0.74 16.38 1.88
CA ALA A 58 -1.48 16.06 0.65
C ALA A 58 -2.83 15.36 0.98
N PRO A 59 -3.91 15.64 0.23
CA PRO A 59 -5.17 14.90 0.38
C PRO A 59 -4.96 13.42 0.04
N CYS A 60 -5.62 12.53 0.80
CA CYS A 60 -5.64 11.11 0.48
C CYS A 60 -6.32 10.89 -0.89
N MET A 61 -5.66 10.16 -1.79
CA MET A 61 -6.15 9.88 -3.14
C MET A 61 -6.66 8.43 -3.31
N ALA A 62 -6.90 7.73 -2.19
CA ALA A 62 -7.45 6.38 -2.19
C ALA A 62 -8.81 6.34 -2.92
N ALA A 63 -9.07 5.27 -3.68
CA ALA A 63 -10.21 5.12 -4.58
C ALA A 63 -10.30 6.11 -5.76
N PHE A 64 -9.39 7.09 -5.86
CA PHE A 64 -9.44 8.12 -6.92
C PHE A 64 -8.23 8.09 -7.86
N SER A 65 -7.03 7.80 -7.37
CA SER A 65 -5.86 7.61 -8.24
C SER A 65 -5.50 6.14 -8.40
N GLN A 66 -6.00 5.29 -7.49
CA GLN A 66 -5.69 3.88 -7.43
C GLN A 66 -6.80 3.10 -6.73
N VAL A 67 -6.87 1.81 -7.06
CA VAL A 67 -7.62 0.77 -6.35
C VAL A 67 -6.78 -0.49 -6.31
N VAL A 68 -7.05 -1.36 -5.35
CA VAL A 68 -6.43 -2.68 -5.24
C VAL A 68 -7.51 -3.74 -5.44
N ILE A 69 -7.25 -4.69 -6.32
CA ILE A 69 -8.15 -5.84 -6.56
C ILE A 69 -7.53 -7.03 -5.83
N ASP A 70 -8.24 -7.53 -4.82
CA ASP A 70 -7.80 -8.70 -4.06
C ASP A 70 -8.08 -9.99 -4.84
N PRO A 71 -7.42 -11.13 -4.51
CA PRO A 71 -7.61 -12.40 -5.20
C PRO A 71 -9.06 -12.94 -5.16
N ASN A 72 -9.85 -12.52 -4.17
CA ASN A 72 -11.27 -12.85 -4.04
C ASN A 72 -12.18 -11.91 -4.85
N LEU A 73 -11.60 -11.09 -5.75
CA LEU A 73 -12.28 -10.14 -6.62
C LEU A 73 -12.93 -8.94 -5.90
N LYS A 74 -12.69 -8.79 -4.59
CA LYS A 74 -13.07 -7.58 -3.86
C LYS A 74 -12.11 -6.44 -4.18
N ILE A 75 -12.64 -5.22 -4.24
CA ILE A 75 -11.87 -4.01 -4.54
C ILE A 75 -11.72 -3.18 -3.27
N ARG A 76 -10.46 -2.82 -2.98
CA ARG A 76 -10.07 -1.91 -1.91
C ARG A 76 -9.61 -0.56 -2.46
N PRO A 77 -9.78 0.53 -1.70
CA PRO A 77 -9.41 1.88 -2.14
C PRO A 77 -7.90 2.15 -2.12
N CYS A 78 -7.13 1.41 -1.31
CA CYS A 78 -5.67 1.35 -1.34
C CYS A 78 -5.17 0.08 -0.64
N ASP A 79 -3.88 -0.20 -0.78
CA ASP A 79 -3.18 -1.34 -0.18
C ASP A 79 -3.25 -1.33 1.36
N ARG A 80 -3.28 -0.15 1.99
CA ARG A 80 -3.31 0.01 3.47
C ARG A 80 -4.69 -0.22 4.09
N LEU A 81 -5.75 -0.09 3.30
CA LEU A 81 -7.14 -0.16 3.75
C LEU A 81 -7.69 -1.59 3.65
N VAL A 82 -7.04 -2.53 4.33
CA VAL A 82 -7.31 -3.97 4.22
C VAL A 82 -8.73 -4.40 4.63
N ASN A 83 -9.42 -3.60 5.44
CA ASN A 83 -10.77 -3.89 5.93
C ASN A 83 -11.86 -3.02 5.28
N VAL A 84 -11.52 -2.19 4.28
CA VAL A 84 -12.48 -1.32 3.59
C VAL A 84 -12.61 -1.77 2.15
N PHE A 85 -13.81 -2.19 1.77
CA PHE A 85 -14.12 -2.60 0.41
C PHE A 85 -15.04 -1.56 -0.24
N ILE A 86 -14.76 -1.23 -1.49
CA ILE A 86 -15.53 -0.28 -2.30
C ILE A 86 -16.32 -0.96 -3.41
N GLY A 87 -16.14 -2.26 -3.60
CA GLY A 87 -16.91 -3.06 -4.55
C GLY A 87 -16.42 -4.50 -4.68
N ASP A 88 -17.10 -5.26 -5.52
CA ASP A 88 -16.83 -6.67 -5.82
C ASP A 88 -16.99 -6.91 -7.33
N LEU A 89 -15.97 -7.48 -7.98
CA LEU A 89 -15.99 -7.74 -9.42
C LEU A 89 -16.85 -8.94 -9.82
N ASN A 90 -17.35 -9.72 -8.86
CA ASN A 90 -18.40 -10.71 -9.14
C ASN A 90 -19.76 -10.04 -9.42
N GLU A 91 -19.96 -8.82 -8.93
CA GLU A 91 -21.26 -8.12 -8.97
C GLU A 91 -21.26 -6.88 -9.85
N SER A 92 -20.10 -6.25 -10.06
CA SER A 92 -19.99 -4.97 -10.74
C SER A 92 -18.71 -4.85 -11.55
N THR A 93 -18.73 -4.05 -12.60
CA THR A 93 -17.53 -3.71 -13.37
C THR A 93 -16.63 -2.74 -12.60
N VAL A 94 -15.34 -2.70 -12.94
CA VAL A 94 -14.38 -1.74 -12.37
C VAL A 94 -14.89 -0.29 -12.51
N SER A 95 -15.50 0.05 -13.65
CA SER A 95 -16.01 1.41 -13.87
C SER A 95 -17.20 1.75 -12.97
N GLU A 96 -18.06 0.78 -12.64
CA GLU A 96 -19.19 0.98 -11.72
C GLU A 96 -18.68 1.17 -10.30
N VAL A 97 -17.72 0.33 -9.87
CA VAL A 97 -17.07 0.44 -8.56
C VAL A 97 -16.34 1.78 -8.41
N TRP A 98 -15.67 2.27 -9.45
CA TRP A 98 -14.99 3.57 -9.41
C TRP A 98 -15.94 4.75 -9.27
N LYS A 99 -17.16 4.64 -9.81
CA LYS A 99 -18.22 5.67 -9.72
C LYS A 99 -19.18 5.43 -8.56
N SER A 100 -18.91 4.42 -7.73
CA SER A 100 -19.76 4.01 -6.62
C SER A 100 -19.87 5.09 -5.56
N LYS A 101 -20.93 5.00 -4.76
CA LYS A 101 -21.13 5.89 -3.62
C LYS A 101 -20.01 5.69 -2.59
N GLU A 102 -19.57 4.45 -2.42
CA GLU A 102 -18.49 4.03 -1.53
C GLU A 102 -17.18 4.74 -1.87
N ALA A 103 -16.78 4.74 -3.15
CA ALA A 103 -15.60 5.47 -3.63
C ALA A 103 -15.73 6.99 -3.41
N MET A 104 -16.93 7.56 -3.63
CA MET A 104 -17.18 8.99 -3.40
C MET A 104 -17.18 9.37 -1.91
N ASN A 105 -17.64 8.50 -1.02
CA ASN A 105 -17.65 8.74 0.43
C ASN A 105 -16.22 8.77 1.00
N ILE A 106 -15.31 7.95 0.44
CA ILE A 106 -13.86 7.99 0.74
C ILE A 106 -13.28 9.35 0.37
N LEU A 107 -13.58 9.85 -0.84
CA LEU A 107 -13.12 11.16 -1.30
C LEU A 107 -13.60 12.30 -0.40
N LYS A 108 -14.86 12.24 0.04
CA LYS A 108 -15.46 13.25 0.93
C LYS A 108 -14.99 13.15 2.39
N LYS A 109 -14.13 12.18 2.73
CA LYS A 109 -13.71 11.86 4.10
C LYS A 109 -14.88 11.50 5.04
N GLU A 110 -15.97 11.01 4.49
CA GLU A 110 -17.11 10.49 5.26
C GLU A 110 -16.78 9.11 5.86
N ILE A 111 -15.79 8.43 5.30
CA ILE A 111 -15.21 7.20 5.84
C ILE A 111 -13.81 7.54 6.40
N PRO A 112 -13.54 7.30 7.70
CA PRO A 112 -12.23 7.54 8.28
C PRO A 112 -11.24 6.47 7.80
N ILE A 113 -10.47 6.83 6.78
CA ILE A 113 -9.64 5.91 5.98
C ILE A 113 -8.16 5.90 6.38
N CYS A 114 -7.65 6.98 6.97
CA CYS A 114 -6.33 7.01 7.60
C CYS A 114 -6.42 7.88 8.86
N LYS A 115 -6.06 7.35 10.03
CA LYS A 115 -5.77 8.20 11.20
C LYS A 115 -4.50 8.96 10.86
N MET A 116 -4.62 10.24 10.53
CA MET A 116 -3.50 11.17 10.62
C MET A 116 -3.13 11.35 12.09
#